data_AF-A0A4P5ZLD3-F1
#
_entry.id   AF-A0A4P5ZLD3-F1
#
_cell.length_a   1.000
_cell.length_b   1.000
_cell.length_c   1.000
_cell.angle_alpha   90.00
_cell.angle_beta   90.00
_cell.angle_gamma   90.00
#
_symmetry.space_group_name_H-M   'P 1'
#
loop_
_entity.id
_entity.type
_entity.pdbx_description
1 polymer ?
#
loop_
_entity_poly.entity_id
_entity_poly.type
_entity_poly.pdbx_seq_one_letter_code
_entity_poly.pdbx_strand_id
1 'polypeptide(L)' 'MLSIDETQKLWQPLATKLVIPRDEASYQYLVDWLDRLIDEVGENEEHPLASLMDIIGVLIEQYETDRVPELQN' A
#
# COMPACT_ATOMS: atom_id res chain seq x y z
N MET A 1 15.68 14.08 -9.43
CA MET A 1 14.84 12.98 -9.95
C MET A 1 15.74 11.79 -10.15
N LEU A 2 15.34 10.60 -9.69
CA LEU A 2 16.12 9.37 -9.92
C LEU A 2 16.17 9.05 -11.41
N SER A 3 17.28 8.49 -11.89
CA SER A 3 17.32 7.87 -13.21
C SER A 3 16.43 6.62 -13.26
N ILE A 4 16.11 6.15 -14.46
CA ILE A 4 15.34 4.91 -14.63
C ILE A 4 16.07 3.70 -14.03
N ASP A 5 17.41 3.66 -14.15
CA ASP A 5 18.22 2.57 -13.60
C ASP A 5 18.22 2.57 -12.06
N GLU A 6 18.34 3.75 -11.43
CA GLU A 6 18.23 3.90 -9.97
C GLU A 6 16.81 3.59 -9.49
N THR A 7 15.80 4.06 -10.23
CA THR A 7 14.39 3.77 -9.95
C THR A 7 14.13 2.26 -9.98
N GLN A 8 14.61 1.56 -11.01
CA GLN A 8 14.45 0.12 -11.13
C GLN A 8 15.08 -0.63 -9.95
N LYS A 9 16.29 -0.24 -9.52
CA LYS A 9 16.99 -0.86 -8.39
C LYS A 9 16.26 -0.67 -7.07
N LEU A 10 15.77 0.54 -6.80
CA LEU A 10 15.06 0.86 -5.56
C LEU A 10 13.62 0.31 -5.56
N TRP A 11 12.99 0.19 -6.72
CA TRP A 11 11.62 -0.32 -6.86
C TRP A 11 11.55 -1.85 -6.84
N GLN A 12 12.56 -2.56 -7.37
CA GLN A 12 12.52 -4.03 -7.51
C GLN A 12 12.09 -4.79 -6.24
N PRO A 13 12.58 -4.46 -5.02
CA PRO A 13 12.15 -5.14 -3.81
C PRO A 13 10.66 -4.96 -3.49
N LEU A 14 10.08 -3.85 -3.93
CA LEU A 14 8.70 -3.45 -3.67
C LEU A 14 7.74 -3.88 -4.79
N ALA A 15 8.25 -4.08 -6.01
CA ALA A 15 7.45 -4.27 -7.22
C ALA A 15 6.46 -5.45 -7.16
N THR A 16 6.72 -6.44 -6.32
CA THR A 16 5.83 -7.60 -6.12
C THR A 16 4.99 -7.53 -4.85
N LYS A 17 5.24 -6.51 -4.01
CA LYS A 17 4.59 -6.29 -2.72
C LYS A 17 3.56 -5.17 -2.80
N LEU A 18 3.89 -4.07 -3.48
CA LEU A 18 2.99 -2.95 -3.73
C LEU A 18 2.18 -3.18 -5.01
N VAL A 19 1.30 -4.17 -4.95
CA VAL A 19 0.37 -4.54 -6.02
C VAL A 19 -1.00 -4.82 -5.42
N ILE A 20 -2.06 -4.76 -6.23
CA ILE A 20 -3.40 -5.16 -5.79
C ILE A 20 -3.33 -6.62 -5.31
N PRO A 21 -3.73 -6.92 -4.07
CA PRO A 21 -3.74 -8.28 -3.56
C PRO A 21 -4.59 -9.21 -4.42
N ARG A 22 -4.21 -10.49 -4.48
CA ARG A 22 -4.96 -11.52 -5.25
C ARG A 22 -5.54 -12.61 -4.36
N ASP A 23 -5.12 -12.65 -3.11
CA ASP A 23 -5.52 -13.60 -2.10
C ASP A 23 -5.48 -12.95 -0.71
N GLU A 24 -6.04 -13.65 0.27
CA GLU A 24 -6.15 -13.15 1.64
C GLU A 24 -4.78 -12.92 2.30
N ALA A 25 -3.78 -13.74 1.96
CA ALA A 25 -2.44 -13.61 2.53
C ALA A 25 -1.73 -12.33 2.05
N SER A 26 -1.85 -11.99 0.76
CA SER A 26 -1.32 -10.75 0.20
C SER A 26 -2.10 -9.52 0.69
N TYR A 27 -3.40 -9.66 0.94
CA TYR A 27 -4.22 -8.63 1.54
C TYR A 27 -3.78 -8.34 2.98
N GLN A 28 -3.71 -9.38 3.83
CA GLN A 28 -3.29 -9.23 5.22
C GLN A 28 -1.87 -8.67 5.33
N TYR A 29 -0.98 -9.03 4.41
CA TYR A 29 0.36 -8.43 4.34
C TYR A 29 0.32 -6.90 4.17
N LEU A 30 -0.57 -6.38 3.30
CA LEU A 30 -0.70 -4.94 3.10
C LEU A 30 -1.36 -4.26 4.31
N VAL A 31 -2.36 -4.89 4.93
CA VAL A 31 -2.99 -4.39 6.17
C VAL A 31 -1.96 -4.27 7.30
N ASP A 32 -1.21 -5.34 7.57
CA ASP A 32 -0.17 -5.36 8.60
C ASP A 32 0.92 -4.32 8.31
N TRP A 33 1.17 -4.01 7.04
CA TRP A 33 2.17 -3.03 6.65
C TRP A 33 1.63 -1.60 6.79
N LEU A 34 0.35 -1.37 6.46
CA LEU A 34 -0.32 -0.10 6.69
C LEU A 34 -0.33 0.25 8.18
N ASP A 35 -0.64 -0.70 9.06
CA ASP A 35 -0.62 -0.50 10.51
C ASP A 35 0.75 -0.01 11.01
N ARG A 36 1.83 -0.62 10.53
CA ARG A 36 3.21 -0.19 10.87
C ARG A 36 3.54 1.20 10.33
N LEU A 37 2.98 1.57 9.17
CA LEU A 37 3.17 2.90 8.61
C LEU A 37 2.38 3.94 9.41
N ILE A 38 1.18 3.62 9.88
CA ILE A 38 0.40 4.48 10.78
C ILE A 38 1.18 4.73 12.07
N ASP A 39 1.77 3.69 12.66
CA ASP A 39 2.60 3.81 13.86
C ASP A 39 3.86 4.69 13.63
N GLU A 40 4.50 4.58 12.47
CA GLU A 40 5.71 5.34 12.12
C GLU A 40 5.40 6.80 11.74
N VAL A 41 4.38 7.03 10.91
CA VAL A 41 3.99 8.36 10.43
C VAL A 41 3.31 9.16 11.55
N GLY A 42 2.47 8.50 12.35
CA GLY A 42 1.70 9.14 13.40
C GLY A 42 0.86 10.31 12.89
N GLU A 43 0.96 11.45 13.55
CA GLU A 43 0.24 12.69 13.19
C GLU A 43 1.03 13.59 12.21
N ASN A 44 2.18 13.13 11.70
CA ASN A 44 3.01 13.93 10.80
C ASN A 44 2.58 13.78 9.34
N GLU A 45 1.68 14.64 8.90
CA GLU A 45 1.22 14.67 7.50
C GLU A 45 2.34 14.98 6.48
N GLU A 46 3.43 15.62 6.90
CA GLU A 46 4.60 15.89 6.03
C GLU A 46 5.61 14.73 5.98
N HIS A 47 5.31 13.60 6.65
CA HIS A 47 6.23 12.47 6.70
C HIS A 47 6.51 11.91 5.30
N PRO A 48 7.78 11.57 4.96
CA PRO A 48 8.11 11.03 3.64
C PRO A 48 7.36 9.76 3.24
N LEU A 49 6.84 9.01 4.22
CA LEU A 49 6.05 7.79 4.02
C LEU A 49 4.52 8.02 4.01
N ALA A 50 4.03 9.24 4.24
CA ALA A 50 2.59 9.53 4.21
C ALA A 50 1.98 9.15 2.86
N SER A 51 2.65 9.50 1.75
CA SER A 51 2.19 9.10 0.40
C SER A 51 2.20 7.59 0.15
N LEU A 52 3.01 6.81 0.90
CA LEU A 52 2.98 5.36 0.81
C LEU A 52 1.77 4.76 1.54
N MET A 53 1.32 5.38 2.64
CA MET A 53 0.07 5.00 3.31
C MET A 53 -1.12 5.15 2.37
N ASP A 54 -1.21 6.28 1.67
CA ASP A 54 -2.28 6.53 0.69
C ASP A 54 -2.29 5.45 -0.41
N ILE A 55 -1.12 5.14 -0.97
CA ILE A 55 -0.99 4.10 -2.01
C ILE A 55 -1.45 2.74 -1.49
N ILE A 56 -1.02 2.34 -0.29
CA ILE A 56 -1.40 1.04 0.28
C ILE A 56 -2.90 1.00 0.58
N GLY A 57 -3.49 2.09 1.09
CA GLY A 57 -4.93 2.22 1.31
C GLY A 57 -5.74 1.96 0.04
N VAL A 58 -5.33 2.56 -1.09
CA VAL A 58 -5.98 2.32 -2.40
C VAL A 58 -5.87 0.86 -2.84
N LEU A 59 -4.74 0.20 -2.61
CA LEU A 59 -4.56 -1.22 -2.98
C LEU A 59 -5.46 -2.15 -2.15
N ILE A 60 -5.65 -1.84 -0.87
CA ILE A 60 -6.54 -2.55 0.06
C ILE A 60 -8.00 -2.33 -0.37
N GLU A 61 -8.41 -1.08 -0.57
CA GLU A 61 -9.78 -0.73 -1.00
C GLU A 61 -10.17 -1.41 -2.31
N GLN A 62 -9.25 -1.47 -3.28
CA GLN A 62 -9.49 -2.15 -4.55
C GLN A 62 -9.72 -3.66 -4.36
N TYR A 63 -8.99 -4.32 -3.44
CA TYR A 63 -9.20 -5.74 -3.13
C TYR A 63 -10.56 -5.98 -2.49
N GLU A 64 -10.96 -5.10 -1.57
CA GLU A 64 -12.22 -5.16 -0.85
C GLU A 64 -13.42 -4.93 -1.77
N THR A 65 -13.35 -3.93 -2.65
CA THR A 65 -14.40 -3.59 -3.63
C THR A 65 -14.78 -4.80 -4.50
N ASP A 66 -13.80 -5.62 -4.88
CA ASP A 66 -14.03 -6.80 -5.73
C ASP A 66 -14.67 -7.99 -4.96
N ARG A 67 -14.67 -7.96 -3.61
CA ARG A 67 -15.03 -9.13 -2.77
C ARG A 67 -16.12 -8.86 -1.74
N VAL A 68 -16.27 -7.62 -1.30
CA VAL A 68 -17.27 -7.18 -0.35
C VAL A 68 -18.30 -6.39 -1.15
N PRO A 69 -19.54 -6.88 -1.29
CA PRO A 69 -20.59 -6.07 -1.88
C PRO A 69 -20.71 -4.78 -1.07
N GLU A 70 -20.67 -3.63 -1.75
CA GLU A 70 -20.98 -2.35 -1.12
C GLU A 70 -22.31 -2.50 -0.36
N LEU A 71 -22.33 -2.07 0.91
CA LEU A 71 -23.57 -2.02 1.68
C LEU A 71 -24.54 -1.11 0.92
N GLN A 72 -25.53 -1.73 0.28
CA GLN A 72 -26.59 -1.00 -0.41
C GLN A 72 -27.42 -0.28 0.65
N ASN A 73 -27.23 1.04 0.76
CA ASN A 73 -28.08 1.93 1.55
C ASN A 73 -29.37 2.27 0.78
#